data_AF-A0A4Q7G460-F1
#
_entry.id   AF-A0A4Q7G460-F1
#
_cell.length_a   1.000
_cell.length_b   1.000
_cell.length_c   1.000
_cell.angle_alpha   90.00
_cell.angle_beta   90.00
_cell.angle_gamma   90.00
#
_symmetry.space_group_name_H-M   'P 1'
#
loop_
_entity.id
_entity.type
_entity.pdbx_description
1 polymer ?
#
loop_
_entity_poly.entity_id
_entity_poly.type
_entity_poly.pdbx_seq_one_letter_code
_entity_poly.pdbx_strand_id
1 'polypeptide(L)'
;MSTQTSPRKPRRPRAAQAASVNSGPTLDLDRYVPGFVTFIANKLSNSATTLYQRHFGVNVTEWRIMSQLAIEPGIPASRICHIIGFDKGPVSRTLALLQKRGLVAIRANPHDGRSHSIALTARGRAIHDKVIVAALDRERRLLSCLRKDEREVLIDLLRRLHNNLGAITGRTGS
;
A
#
# COMPACT_ATOMS: atom_id res chain seq x y z
N MET A 1 29.69 12.75 -83.54
CA MET A 1 30.54 12.15 -82.49
C MET A 1 30.35 12.98 -81.22
N SER A 2 29.67 12.40 -80.25
CA SER A 2 29.23 13.04 -79.02
C SER A 2 30.31 12.97 -77.94
N THR A 3 30.61 14.09 -77.27
CA THR A 3 31.04 14.11 -75.86
C THR A 3 30.69 15.46 -75.24
N GLN A 4 29.87 15.48 -74.20
CA GLN A 4 30.06 16.40 -73.07
C GLN A 4 29.26 15.97 -71.83
N THR A 5 30.04 15.54 -70.84
CA THR A 5 30.03 15.94 -69.43
C THR A 5 28.69 15.98 -68.68
N SER A 6 28.54 14.97 -67.83
CA SER A 6 27.60 14.86 -66.74
C SER A 6 27.95 15.80 -65.56
N PRO A 7 26.99 16.51 -64.95
CA PRO A 7 27.15 17.06 -63.62
C PRO A 7 26.41 16.22 -62.58
N ARG A 8 27.07 15.95 -61.44
CA ARG A 8 26.58 15.15 -60.32
C ARG A 8 25.99 16.03 -59.20
N LYS A 9 24.83 15.58 -58.66
CA LYS A 9 24.26 15.76 -57.30
C LYS A 9 23.56 17.11 -56.95
N PRO A 10 22.51 17.09 -56.10
CA PRO A 10 22.59 16.60 -54.72
C PRO A 10 21.57 15.51 -54.31
N ARG A 11 22.00 14.63 -53.40
CA ARG A 11 21.15 13.63 -52.70
C ARG A 11 20.22 14.39 -51.76
N ARG A 12 18.91 14.25 -51.96
CA ARG A 12 17.90 14.72 -51.00
C ARG A 12 18.05 13.98 -49.65
N PRO A 13 17.77 14.63 -48.51
CA PRO A 13 18.03 14.07 -47.19
C PRO A 13 17.10 12.91 -46.89
N ARG A 14 17.68 11.81 -46.39
CA ARG A 14 16.98 10.73 -45.69
C ARG A 14 16.61 11.24 -44.29
N ALA A 15 15.54 12.03 -44.19
CA ALA A 15 15.02 12.52 -42.92
C ALA A 15 13.54 12.94 -43.06
N ALA A 16 12.64 11.97 -43.20
CA ALA A 16 11.19 12.20 -43.04
C ALA A 16 10.44 10.94 -42.55
N GLN A 17 11.12 10.06 -41.82
CA GLN A 17 10.50 8.92 -41.12
C GLN A 17 11.20 8.72 -39.78
N ALA A 18 11.10 9.73 -38.91
CA ALA A 18 11.50 9.61 -37.51
C ALA A 18 10.84 10.74 -36.71
N ALA A 19 9.52 10.72 -36.57
CA ALA A 19 8.76 11.32 -35.46
C ALA A 19 7.25 11.16 -35.71
N SER A 20 6.76 9.94 -35.64
CA SER A 20 5.39 9.72 -35.19
C SER A 20 5.48 8.89 -33.90
N VAL A 21 6.13 9.48 -32.89
CA VAL A 21 6.16 8.89 -31.56
C VAL A 21 4.83 9.22 -30.90
N ASN A 22 3.96 8.21 -30.83
CA ASN A 22 2.68 8.14 -30.12
C ASN A 22 2.31 9.39 -29.29
N SER A 23 1.49 10.28 -29.86
CA SER A 23 0.84 11.38 -29.14
C SER A 23 -0.37 10.88 -28.34
N GLY A 24 -0.13 9.95 -27.41
CA GLY A 24 -1.12 9.56 -26.40
C GLY A 24 -1.03 10.47 -25.17
N PRO A 25 -2.10 10.59 -24.38
CA PRO A 25 -2.04 11.30 -23.10
C PRO A 25 -0.96 10.67 -22.21
N THR A 26 -0.03 11.49 -21.71
CA THR A 26 1.02 11.08 -20.78
C THR A 26 0.64 11.48 -19.36
N LEU A 27 0.93 10.63 -18.37
CA LEU A 27 0.66 10.93 -16.97
C LEU A 27 1.66 11.98 -16.44
N ASP A 28 1.13 13.06 -15.87
CA ASP A 28 1.89 14.00 -15.06
C ASP A 28 2.02 13.45 -13.64
N LEU A 29 3.16 12.82 -13.35
CA LEU A 29 3.40 12.18 -12.05
C LEU A 29 3.41 13.18 -10.87
N ASP A 30 3.67 14.45 -11.12
CA ASP A 30 3.68 15.49 -10.08
C ASP A 30 2.26 15.93 -9.69
N ARG A 31 1.25 15.53 -10.46
CA ARG A 31 -0.17 15.83 -10.20
C ARG A 31 -1.04 14.58 -10.17
N TYR A 32 -0.45 13.40 -10.35
CA TYR A 32 -1.16 12.13 -10.38
C TYR A 32 -1.27 11.52 -8.97
N VAL A 33 -2.38 11.80 -8.29
CA VAL A 33 -2.65 11.35 -6.91
C VAL A 33 -2.43 9.83 -6.70
N PRO A 34 -2.90 8.92 -7.58
CA PRO A 34 -2.65 7.49 -7.39
C PRO A 34 -1.15 7.15 -7.37
N GLY A 35 -0.33 7.86 -8.16
CA GLY A 35 1.13 7.74 -8.14
C GLY A 35 1.70 8.07 -6.77
N PHE A 36 1.37 9.25 -6.21
CA PHE A 36 1.80 9.62 -4.86
C PHE A 36 1.38 8.60 -3.81
N VAL A 37 0.12 8.16 -3.82
CA VAL A 37 -0.40 7.17 -2.86
C VAL A 37 0.40 5.87 -2.96
N THR A 38 0.61 5.34 -4.16
CA THR A 38 1.39 4.10 -4.36
C THR A 38 2.83 4.25 -3.91
N PHE A 39 3.53 5.33 -4.29
CA PHE A 39 4.93 5.53 -3.92
C PHE A 39 5.09 5.69 -2.40
N ILE A 40 4.27 6.52 -1.77
CA ILE A 40 4.29 6.73 -0.32
C ILE A 40 3.96 5.43 0.42
N ALA A 41 2.88 4.73 0.03
CA ALA A 41 2.47 3.48 0.66
C ALA A 41 3.57 2.40 0.57
N ASN A 42 4.19 2.25 -0.61
CA ASN A 42 5.27 1.28 -0.81
C ASN A 42 6.50 1.63 0.02
N LYS A 43 6.94 2.89 0.02
CA LYS A 43 8.11 3.31 0.79
C LYS A 43 7.90 3.18 2.29
N LEU A 44 6.71 3.54 2.79
CA LEU A 44 6.33 3.36 4.19
C LEU A 44 6.29 1.87 4.57
N SER A 45 5.69 1.02 3.72
CA SER A 45 5.56 -0.42 4.00
C SER A 45 6.91 -1.15 3.99
N ASN A 46 7.77 -0.85 3.03
CA ASN A 46 9.09 -1.47 2.91
C ASN A 46 10.00 -1.06 4.07
N SER A 47 10.08 0.24 4.37
CA SER A 47 10.90 0.72 5.48
C SER A 47 10.38 0.27 6.86
N ALA A 48 9.05 0.13 7.01
CA ALA A 48 8.46 -0.42 8.23
C ALA A 48 8.79 -1.90 8.38
N THR A 49 8.69 -2.69 7.30
CA THR A 49 9.05 -4.12 7.33
C THR A 49 10.49 -4.32 7.78
N THR A 50 11.45 -3.60 7.19
CA THR A 50 12.85 -3.72 7.60
C THR A 50 13.07 -3.37 9.07
N LEU A 51 12.47 -2.27 9.54
CA LEU A 51 12.61 -1.82 10.92
C LEU A 51 11.97 -2.81 11.89
N TYR A 52 10.71 -3.16 11.68
CA TYR A 52 9.95 -3.98 12.61
C TYR A 52 10.48 -5.41 12.65
N GLN A 53 10.90 -5.96 11.50
CA GLN A 53 11.48 -7.29 11.46
C GLN A 53 12.78 -7.32 12.25
N ARG A 54 13.64 -6.31 12.10
CA ARG A 54 14.93 -6.23 12.78
C ARG A 54 14.80 -6.05 14.30
N HIS A 55 13.87 -5.22 14.75
CA HIS A 55 13.78 -4.84 16.17
C HIS A 55 12.75 -5.65 16.98
N PHE A 56 11.71 -6.18 16.33
CA PHE A 56 10.57 -6.81 17.00
C PHE A 56 10.22 -8.19 16.41
N GLY A 57 10.88 -8.59 15.31
CA GLY A 57 10.64 -9.85 14.64
C GLY A 57 9.28 -9.92 13.93
N VAL A 58 8.62 -8.79 13.67
CA VAL A 58 7.33 -8.75 12.95
C VAL A 58 7.44 -7.91 11.69
N ASN A 59 6.79 -8.32 10.60
CA ASN A 59 6.72 -7.52 9.38
C ASN A 59 5.55 -6.51 9.42
N VAL A 60 5.42 -5.66 8.39
CA VAL A 60 4.37 -4.62 8.36
C VAL A 60 2.96 -5.20 8.30
N THR A 61 2.76 -6.34 7.63
CA THR A 61 1.46 -7.01 7.50
C THR A 61 1.04 -7.63 8.84
N GLU A 62 1.97 -8.33 9.49
CA GLU A 62 1.80 -8.83 10.86
C GLU A 62 1.46 -7.69 11.82
N TRP A 63 2.20 -6.59 11.74
CA TRP A 63 1.94 -5.39 12.54
C TRP A 63 0.53 -4.83 12.31
N ARG A 64 0.09 -4.66 11.05
CA ARG A 64 -1.26 -4.16 10.74
C ARG A 64 -2.36 -5.04 11.34
N ILE A 65 -2.21 -6.36 11.24
CA ILE A 65 -3.15 -7.30 11.86
C ILE A 65 -3.13 -7.18 13.38
N MET A 66 -1.93 -7.14 14.00
CA MET A 66 -1.80 -7.02 15.45
C MET A 66 -2.37 -5.70 15.97
N SER A 67 -2.13 -4.59 15.29
CA SER A 67 -2.69 -3.28 15.60
C SER A 67 -4.23 -3.30 15.53
N GLN A 68 -4.80 -3.96 14.50
CA GLN A 68 -6.25 -4.08 14.40
C GLN A 68 -6.84 -4.92 15.54
N LEU A 69 -6.20 -6.04 15.89
CA LEU A 69 -6.61 -6.90 17.00
C LEU A 69 -6.45 -6.24 18.38
N ALA A 70 -5.59 -5.22 18.50
CA ALA A 70 -5.48 -4.42 19.71
C ALA A 70 -6.65 -3.43 19.86
N ILE A 71 -7.17 -2.90 18.75
CA ILE A 71 -8.32 -1.98 18.70
C ILE A 71 -9.64 -2.73 18.88
N GLU A 72 -9.83 -3.83 18.15
CA GLU A 72 -11.07 -4.60 18.12
C GLU A 72 -10.75 -6.09 18.42
N PRO A 73 -10.54 -6.47 19.69
CA PRO A 73 -10.23 -7.85 20.05
C PRO A 73 -11.43 -8.78 19.80
N GLY A 74 -11.14 -10.01 19.38
CA GLY A 74 -12.15 -11.06 19.25
C GLY A 74 -12.89 -11.09 17.91
N ILE A 75 -12.47 -10.28 16.94
CA ILE A 75 -13.08 -10.22 15.60
C ILE A 75 -12.70 -11.41 14.71
N PRO A 76 -13.55 -11.74 13.71
CA PRO A 76 -13.22 -12.75 12.72
C PRO A 76 -12.21 -12.25 11.67
N ALA A 77 -11.55 -13.19 10.99
CA ALA A 77 -10.60 -12.87 9.92
C ALA A 77 -11.23 -12.05 8.77
N SER A 78 -12.53 -12.22 8.50
CA SER A 78 -13.27 -11.43 7.51
C SER A 78 -13.32 -9.94 7.85
N ARG A 79 -13.52 -9.61 9.14
CA ARG A 79 -13.49 -8.24 9.64
C ARG A 79 -12.10 -7.64 9.50
N ILE A 80 -11.06 -8.41 9.80
CA ILE A 80 -9.66 -8.00 9.60
C ILE A 80 -9.42 -7.66 8.12
N CYS A 81 -9.76 -8.56 7.19
CA CYS A 81 -9.58 -8.36 5.75
C CYS A 81 -10.27 -7.07 5.27
N HIS A 82 -11.51 -6.85 5.70
CA HIS A 82 -12.30 -5.68 5.32
C HIS A 82 -11.65 -4.38 5.79
N ILE A 83 -11.15 -4.34 7.04
CA ILE A 83 -10.57 -3.11 7.62
C ILE A 83 -9.19 -2.80 7.05
N ILE A 84 -8.32 -3.81 6.93
CA ILE A 84 -6.94 -3.58 6.45
C ILE A 84 -6.83 -3.52 4.93
N GLY A 85 -7.92 -3.84 4.20
CA GLY A 85 -7.96 -3.86 2.75
C GLY A 85 -7.10 -4.97 2.12
N PHE A 86 -6.90 -6.09 2.81
CA PHE A 86 -6.11 -7.22 2.32
C PHE A 86 -6.99 -8.38 1.89
N ASP A 87 -6.50 -9.13 0.91
CA ASP A 87 -7.11 -10.37 0.48
C ASP A 87 -7.10 -11.44 1.58
N LYS A 88 -8.12 -12.31 1.56
CA LYS A 88 -8.32 -13.37 2.55
C LYS A 88 -7.11 -14.32 2.65
N GLY A 89 -6.49 -14.67 1.52
CA GLY A 89 -5.36 -15.62 1.48
C GLY A 89 -4.15 -15.15 2.31
N PRO A 90 -3.56 -13.98 2.02
CA PRO A 90 -2.49 -13.39 2.81
C PRO A 90 -2.83 -13.24 4.30
N VAL A 91 -4.05 -12.79 4.63
CA VAL A 91 -4.48 -12.60 6.03
C VAL A 91 -4.53 -13.93 6.78
N SER A 92 -5.16 -14.96 6.22
CA SER A 92 -5.23 -16.29 6.84
C SER A 92 -3.84 -16.89 7.06
N ARG A 93 -2.93 -16.80 6.08
CA ARG A 93 -1.55 -17.27 6.24
C ARG A 93 -0.81 -16.51 7.36
N THR A 94 -0.99 -15.20 7.43
CA THR A 94 -0.33 -14.38 8.45
C THR A 94 -0.86 -14.69 9.84
N LEU A 95 -2.18 -14.85 9.98
CA LEU A 95 -2.81 -15.26 11.25
C LEU A 95 -2.30 -16.62 11.73
N ALA A 96 -2.16 -17.60 10.83
CA ALA A 96 -1.61 -18.91 11.17
C ALA A 96 -0.15 -18.80 11.65
N LEU A 97 0.67 -17.95 11.02
CA LEU A 97 2.05 -17.70 11.46
C LEU A 97 2.10 -17.01 12.84
N LEU A 98 1.27 -15.99 13.06
CA LEU A 98 1.17 -15.31 14.35
C LEU A 98 0.69 -16.24 15.47
N GLN A 99 -0.25 -17.14 15.17
CA GLN A 99 -0.71 -18.17 16.09
C GLN A 99 0.39 -19.17 16.42
N LYS A 100 1.10 -19.70 15.40
CA LYS A 100 2.25 -20.61 15.59
C LYS A 100 3.34 -19.99 16.46
N ARG A 101 3.53 -18.67 16.37
CA ARG A 101 4.48 -17.89 17.17
C ARG A 101 3.94 -17.52 18.57
N GLY A 102 2.69 -17.87 18.89
CA GLY A 102 2.05 -17.57 20.16
C GLY A 102 1.71 -16.08 20.36
N LEU A 103 1.59 -15.30 19.29
CA LEU A 103 1.25 -13.87 19.34
C LEU A 103 -0.26 -13.63 19.24
N VAL A 104 -0.99 -14.55 18.62
CA VAL A 104 -2.44 -14.49 18.45
C VAL A 104 -3.06 -15.80 18.92
N ALA A 105 -4.22 -15.72 19.54
CA ALA A 105 -5.09 -16.85 19.84
C ALA A 105 -6.29 -16.83 18.89
N ILE A 106 -6.62 -18.00 18.33
CA ILE A 106 -7.79 -18.21 17.48
C ILE A 106 -8.66 -19.24 18.19
N ARG A 107 -9.89 -18.85 18.55
CA ARG A 107 -10.87 -19.72 19.22
C ARG A 107 -12.09 -19.89 18.34
N ALA A 108 -12.70 -21.08 18.36
CA ALA A 108 -14.02 -21.24 17.77
C ALA A 108 -15.02 -20.33 18.51
N ASN A 109 -15.87 -19.62 17.76
CA ASN A 109 -16.90 -18.81 18.35
C ASN A 109 -18.03 -19.73 18.87
N PRO A 110 -18.35 -19.71 20.19
CA PRO A 110 -19.38 -20.60 20.75
C PRO A 110 -20.78 -20.35 20.16
N HIS A 111 -21.05 -19.15 19.68
CA HIS A 111 -22.36 -18.74 19.19
C HIS A 111 -22.54 -18.86 17.67
N ASP A 112 -21.44 -19.02 16.94
CA ASP A 112 -21.44 -19.16 15.49
C ASP A 112 -20.32 -20.12 15.11
N GLY A 113 -20.67 -21.40 14.97
CA GLY A 113 -19.72 -22.50 14.71
C GLY A 113 -18.93 -22.39 13.41
N ARG A 114 -19.17 -21.34 12.59
CA ARG A 114 -18.41 -21.04 11.37
C ARG A 114 -17.46 -19.85 11.50
N SER A 115 -17.53 -19.06 12.58
CA SER A 115 -16.61 -17.95 12.82
C SER A 115 -15.59 -18.25 13.92
N HIS A 116 -14.36 -17.79 13.72
CA HIS A 116 -13.33 -17.82 14.73
C HIS A 116 -13.18 -16.45 15.36
N SER A 117 -13.08 -16.40 16.69
CA SER A 117 -12.70 -15.20 17.42
C SER A 117 -11.18 -15.12 17.52
N ILE A 118 -10.61 -13.99 17.11
CA ILE A 118 -9.17 -13.80 17.03
C ILE A 118 -8.76 -12.66 17.97
N ALA A 119 -7.77 -12.90 18.82
CA ALA A 119 -7.26 -11.88 19.74
C ALA A 119 -5.75 -12.00 19.96
N LEU A 120 -5.10 -10.90 20.35
CA LEU A 120 -3.71 -10.95 20.80
C LEU A 120 -3.58 -11.79 22.08
N THR A 121 -2.51 -12.58 22.17
CA THR A 121 -2.10 -13.16 23.45
C THR A 121 -1.41 -12.10 24.32
N ALA A 122 -1.09 -12.43 25.58
CA ALA A 122 -0.27 -11.55 26.42
C ALA A 122 1.09 -11.23 25.77
N ARG A 123 1.73 -12.23 25.13
CA ARG A 123 2.97 -12.06 24.36
C ARG A 123 2.75 -11.16 23.13
N GLY A 124 1.65 -11.35 22.41
CA GLY A 124 1.27 -10.51 21.27
C GLY A 124 1.08 -9.05 21.68
N ARG A 125 0.42 -8.81 22.80
CA ARG A 125 0.22 -7.47 23.36
C ARG A 125 1.54 -6.81 23.76
N ALA A 126 2.43 -7.55 24.44
CA ALA A 126 3.75 -7.04 24.79
C ALA A 126 4.62 -6.67 23.58
N ILE A 127 4.49 -7.38 22.45
CA ILE A 127 5.14 -6.97 21.20
C ILE A 127 4.46 -5.74 20.61
N HIS A 128 3.12 -5.73 20.58
CA HIS A 128 2.36 -4.59 20.08
C HIS A 128 2.76 -3.28 20.76
N ASP A 129 2.88 -3.29 22.08
CA ASP A 129 3.20 -2.10 22.89
C ASP A 129 4.61 -1.56 22.63
N LYS A 130 5.52 -2.41 22.13
CA LYS A 130 6.85 -1.98 21.67
C LYS A 130 6.82 -1.42 20.24
N VAL A 131 6.07 -2.06 19.35
CA VAL A 131 6.01 -1.67 17.93
C VAL A 131 5.25 -0.35 17.77
N ILE A 132 4.18 -0.10 18.56
CA ILE A 132 3.39 1.13 18.45
C ILE A 132 4.23 2.39 18.69
N VAL A 133 5.18 2.35 19.62
CA VAL A 133 6.09 3.48 19.87
C VAL A 133 6.93 3.80 18.63
N ALA A 134 7.48 2.78 17.97
CA ALA A 134 8.21 2.96 16.72
C ALA A 134 7.30 3.41 15.57
N ALA A 135 6.06 2.92 15.51
CA ALA A 135 5.09 3.32 14.50
C ALA A 135 4.72 4.80 14.62
N LEU A 136 4.46 5.28 15.85
CA LEU A 136 4.14 6.68 16.13
C LEU A 136 5.32 7.62 15.86
N ASP A 137 6.55 7.21 16.19
CA ASP A 137 7.73 8.02 15.84
C ASP A 137 7.93 8.15 14.32
N ARG A 138 7.66 7.08 13.57
CA ARG A 138 7.72 7.11 12.10
C ARG A 138 6.66 8.04 11.51
N GLU A 139 5.44 8.00 12.01
CA GLU A 139 4.37 8.94 11.62
C GLU A 139 4.78 10.38 11.93
N ARG A 140 5.27 10.65 13.14
CA ARG A 140 5.75 11.97 13.55
C ARG A 140 6.84 12.50 12.60
N ARG A 141 7.80 11.66 12.19
CA ARG A 141 8.85 12.04 11.23
C ARG A 141 8.29 12.29 9.83
N LEU A 142 7.38 11.45 9.36
CA LEU A 142 6.72 11.63 8.06
C LEU A 142 5.98 12.97 7.99
N LEU A 143 5.25 13.32 9.04
CA LEU A 143 4.46 14.56 9.14
C LEU A 143 5.26 15.78 9.58
N SER A 144 6.58 15.65 9.80
CA SER A 144 7.42 16.73 10.32
C SER A 144 7.58 17.90 9.36
N CYS A 145 7.33 17.69 8.06
CA CYS A 145 7.32 18.75 7.05
C CYS A 145 6.02 19.57 7.02
N LEU A 146 5.01 19.20 7.82
CA LEU A 146 3.69 19.85 7.87
C LEU A 146 3.48 20.53 9.22
N ARG A 147 2.86 21.72 9.19
CA ARG A 147 2.29 22.36 10.38
C ARG A 147 1.08 21.60 10.91
N LYS A 148 0.63 21.92 12.13
CA LYS A 148 -0.48 21.21 12.77
C LYS A 148 -1.79 21.33 11.97
N ASP A 149 -2.12 22.52 11.50
CA ASP A 149 -3.26 22.80 10.64
C ASP A 149 -3.20 22.00 9.32
N GLU A 150 -2.04 21.96 8.68
CA GLU A 150 -1.84 21.20 7.43
C GLU A 150 -2.01 19.69 7.63
N ARG A 151 -1.61 19.15 8.79
CA ARG A 151 -1.84 17.74 9.13
C ARG A 151 -3.32 17.42 9.25
N GLU A 152 -4.10 18.27 9.91
CA GLU A 152 -5.55 18.06 10.03
C GLU A 152 -6.23 18.12 8.64
N VAL A 153 -5.83 19.06 7.79
CA VAL A 153 -6.31 19.15 6.40
C VAL A 153 -5.96 17.88 5.62
N LEU A 154 -4.72 17.39 5.72
CA LEU A 154 -4.30 16.15 5.07
C LEU A 154 -5.14 14.96 5.54
N ILE A 155 -5.36 14.82 6.85
CA ILE A 155 -6.15 13.73 7.44
C ILE A 155 -7.61 13.78 6.95
N ASP A 156 -8.21 14.97 6.90
CA ASP A 156 -9.56 15.15 6.36
C ASP A 156 -9.65 14.70 4.89
N LEU A 157 -8.73 15.19 4.05
CA LEU A 157 -8.69 14.85 2.63
C LEU A 157 -8.49 13.34 2.42
N LEU A 158 -7.57 12.72 3.15
CA LEU A 158 -7.34 11.27 3.08
C LEU A 158 -8.57 10.47 3.53
N ARG A 159 -9.28 10.92 4.58
CA ARG A 159 -10.52 10.27 5.04
C ARG A 159 -11.61 10.35 3.99
N ARG A 160 -11.77 11.50 3.33
CA ARG A 160 -12.74 11.69 2.24
C ARG A 160 -12.41 10.79 1.05
N LEU A 161 -11.13 10.69 0.67
CA LEU A 161 -10.68 9.77 -0.38
C LEU A 161 -10.95 8.31 -0.01
N HIS A 162 -10.65 7.92 1.23
CA HIS A 162 -10.90 6.57 1.74
C HIS A 162 -12.39 6.19 1.66
N ASN A 163 -13.27 7.09 2.11
CA ASN A 163 -14.72 6.88 2.03
C ASN A 163 -15.24 6.82 0.58
N ASN A 164 -14.54 7.46 -0.36
CA ASN A 164 -14.87 7.47 -1.78
C ASN A 164 -14.28 6.29 -2.57
N LEU A 165 -13.53 5.37 -1.94
CA LEU A 165 -12.96 4.21 -2.65
C LEU A 165 -14.02 3.33 -3.32
N GLY A 166 -15.25 3.31 -2.81
CA GLY A 166 -16.38 2.63 -3.44
C GLY A 166 -16.66 3.08 -4.88
N ALA A 167 -16.32 4.33 -5.23
CA ALA A 167 -16.48 4.87 -6.58
C ALA A 167 -15.58 4.20 -7.62
N ILE A 168 -14.49 3.54 -7.20
CA ILE A 168 -13.55 2.84 -8.09
C ILE A 168 -13.56 1.31 -7.91
N THR A 169 -14.06 0.80 -6.78
CA THR A 169 -14.15 -0.64 -6.51
C THR A 169 -15.52 -1.23 -6.83
N GLY A 170 -16.53 -0.40 -7.09
CA GLY A 170 -17.82 -0.84 -7.61
C GLY A 170 -17.66 -1.47 -8.99
N ARG A 171 -18.21 -2.68 -9.19
CA ARG A 171 -18.38 -3.28 -10.52
C ARG A 171 -18.99 -2.22 -11.43
N THR A 172 -18.26 -1.80 -12.47
CA THR A 172 -18.83 -1.24 -13.68
C THR A 172 -19.89 -2.22 -14.17
N GLY A 173 -21.15 -1.94 -13.84
CA GLY A 173 -22.30 -2.63 -14.38
C GLY A 173 -22.64 -1.99 -15.72
N SER A 174 -22.27 -2.67 -16.80
CA SER A 174 -23.14 -3.05 -17.90
C SER A 174 -22.42 -4.10 -18.75
#